data_AF-A0A1J8Q830-F1
#
_entry.id   AF-A0A1J8Q830-F1
#
_cell.length_a   1.000
_cell.length_b   1.000
_cell.length_c   1.000
_cell.angle_alpha   90.00
_cell.angle_beta   90.00
_cell.angle_gamma   90.00
#
_symmetry.space_group_name_H-M   'P 1'
#
loop_
_entity.id
_entity.type
_entity.pdbx_description
1 polymer ?
#
loop_
_entity_poly.entity_id
_entity_poly.type
_entity_poly.pdbx_seq_one_letter_code
_entity_poly.pdbx_strand_id
1 'polypeptide(L)'
;MRLAAAFGLFTYLRFAIGIALWPTVLAVWRSPSLLFRPQALSRLFMSYVWDVFGNGVDEAGRDTKQVLITPHAYGVVLDLGAGR
;
A
#
# COMPACT_ATOMS: atom_id res chain seq x y z
N MET A 1 16.19 -4.38 18.38
CA MET A 1 15.51 -3.76 17.21
C MET A 1 16.48 -3.69 16.02
N ARG A 2 15.97 -3.98 14.80
CA ARG A 2 16.18 -3.17 13.57
C ARG A 2 17.20 -3.49 12.47
N LEU A 3 17.93 -4.62 12.44
CA LEU A 3 18.57 -5.04 11.17
C LEU A 3 17.60 -5.77 10.25
N ALA A 4 16.87 -6.76 10.77
CA ALA A 4 15.86 -7.50 10.01
C ALA A 4 14.77 -6.60 9.40
N ALA A 5 14.36 -5.54 10.11
CA ALA A 5 13.42 -4.56 9.59
C ALA A 5 14.01 -3.72 8.45
N ALA A 6 15.30 -3.34 8.54
CA ALA A 6 15.98 -2.60 7.49
C ALA A 6 16.18 -3.46 6.22
N PHE A 7 16.54 -4.75 6.38
CA PHE A 7 16.60 -5.69 5.25
C PHE A 7 15.22 -6.03 4.69
N GLY A 8 14.19 -6.08 5.55
CA GLY A 8 12.80 -6.26 5.15
C GLY A 8 12.32 -5.18 4.19
N LEU A 9 12.74 -3.92 4.38
CA LEU A 9 12.41 -2.83 3.46
C LEU A 9 12.87 -3.12 2.03
N PHE A 10 14.12 -3.57 1.84
CA PHE A 10 14.64 -3.87 0.51
C PHE A 10 13.92 -5.05 -0.14
N THR A 11 13.53 -6.05 0.65
CA THR A 11 12.71 -7.17 0.19
C THR A 11 11.35 -6.69 -0.28
N TYR A 12 10.63 -5.90 0.52
CA TYR A 12 9.32 -5.36 0.14
C TYR A 12 9.42 -4.43 -1.07
N LEU A 13 10.45 -3.60 -1.14
CA LEU A 13 10.68 -2.72 -2.29
C LEU A 13 10.92 -3.53 -3.57
N ARG A 14 11.75 -4.57 -3.51
CA ARG A 14 11.98 -5.48 -4.64
C ARG A 14 10.69 -6.14 -5.09
N PHE A 15 9.87 -6.64 -4.15
CA PHE A 15 8.59 -7.27 -4.48
C PHE A 15 7.61 -6.27 -5.10
N ALA A 16 7.44 -5.09 -4.50
CA ALA A 16 6.57 -4.04 -5.03
C ALA A 16 6.95 -3.63 -6.45
N ILE A 17 8.25 -3.43 -6.71
CA ILE A 17 8.75 -3.14 -8.06
C ILE A 17 8.46 -4.32 -9.00
N GLY A 18 8.77 -5.56 -8.59
CA GLY A 18 8.55 -6.74 -9.42
C GLY A 18 7.08 -6.94 -9.84
N ILE A 19 6.15 -6.70 -8.92
CA ILE A 19 4.70 -6.83 -9.16
C ILE A 19 4.21 -5.73 -10.11
N ALA A 20 4.59 -4.48 -9.87
CA ALA A 20 3.99 -3.33 -10.55
C ALA A 20 4.70 -2.93 -11.84
N LEU A 21 5.98 -3.29 -12.04
CA LEU A 21 6.77 -2.81 -13.18
C LEU A 21 6.23 -3.31 -14.52
N TRP A 22 6.02 -4.62 -14.67
CA TRP A 22 5.52 -5.21 -15.92
C TRP A 22 4.14 -4.67 -16.35
N PRO A 23 3.10 -4.67 -15.50
CA PRO A 23 1.81 -4.14 -15.89
C PRO A 23 1.83 -2.61 -16.12
N THR A 24 2.73 -1.87 -15.45
CA THR A 24 2.95 -0.45 -15.74
C THR A 24 3.57 -0.25 -17.13
N VAL A 25 4.56 -1.05 -17.53
CA VAL A 25 5.16 -1.00 -18.87
C VAL A 25 4.11 -1.32 -19.94
N LEU A 26 3.27 -2.34 -19.73
CA LEU A 26 2.18 -2.67 -20.66
C LEU A 26 1.18 -1.51 -20.80
N ALA A 27 0.86 -0.83 -19.70
CA ALA A 27 -0.04 0.33 -19.74
C ALA A 27 0.57 1.53 -20.47
N VAL A 28 1.87 1.78 -20.26
CA VAL A 28 2.62 2.80 -21.01
C VAL A 28 2.67 2.47 -22.50
N TRP A 29 2.87 1.21 -22.88
CA TRP A 29 2.80 0.78 -24.28
C TRP A 29 1.44 1.13 -24.88
N ARG A 30 0.34 0.78 -24.20
CA ARG A 30 -1.02 1.05 -24.68
C ARG A 30 -1.36 2.54 -24.74
N SER A 31 -0.75 3.36 -23.88
CA SER A 31 -0.97 4.81 -23.85
C SER A 31 0.32 5.56 -23.52
N PRO A 32 1.18 5.85 -24.52
CA PRO A 32 2.48 6.49 -24.31
C PRO A 32 2.41 7.86 -23.65
N SER A 33 1.27 8.55 -23.77
CA SER A 33 1.01 9.84 -23.12
C SER A 33 1.10 9.79 -21.58
N LEU A 34 1.02 8.60 -20.97
CA LEU A 34 1.20 8.40 -19.53
C LEU A 34 2.58 8.85 -19.03
N LEU A 35 3.63 8.76 -19.87
CA LEU A 35 4.97 9.22 -19.52
C LEU A 35 5.03 10.73 -19.24
N PHE A 36 4.13 11.50 -19.85
CA PHE A 36 4.01 12.94 -19.62
C PHE A 36 3.02 13.31 -18.52
N ARG A 37 2.46 12.30 -17.82
CA ARG A 37 1.48 12.47 -16.74
C ARG A 37 1.98 11.76 -15.47
N PRO A 38 3.04 12.26 -14.82
CA PRO A 38 3.74 11.56 -13.74
C PRO A 38 2.83 11.18 -12.57
N GLN A 39 1.85 12.03 -12.23
CA GLN A 39 0.86 11.75 -11.18
C GLN A 39 -0.08 10.60 -11.55
N ALA A 40 -0.45 10.46 -12.83
CA ALA A 40 -1.29 9.36 -13.30
C ALA A 40 -0.49 8.05 -13.36
N LEU A 41 0.75 8.12 -13.84
CA LEU A 41 1.67 6.97 -13.87
C LEU A 41 1.97 6.45 -12.46
N SER A 42 2.23 7.34 -11.50
CA SER A 42 2.45 6.99 -10.10
C SER A 42 1.22 6.31 -9.49
N ARG A 43 0.02 6.87 -9.69
CA ARG A 43 -1.24 6.26 -9.23
C ARG A 43 -1.47 4.87 -9.83
N LEU A 44 -1.18 4.69 -11.11
CA LEU A 44 -1.31 3.40 -11.78
C LEU A 44 -0.34 2.37 -11.23
N PHE A 45 0.95 2.71 -11.11
CA PHE A 45 1.95 1.84 -10.50
C PHE A 45 1.53 1.44 -9.07
N MET A 46 1.11 2.42 -8.27
CA MET A 46 0.67 2.18 -6.89
C MET A 46 -0.61 1.33 -6.82
N SER A 47 -1.50 1.40 -7.79
CA SER A 47 -2.68 0.51 -7.81
C SER A 47 -2.29 -0.96 -7.94
N TYR A 48 -1.27 -1.30 -8.74
CA TYR A 48 -0.78 -2.68 -8.85
C TYR A 48 -0.06 -3.15 -7.58
N VAL A 49 0.67 -2.25 -6.92
CA VAL A 49 1.27 -2.55 -5.61
C VAL A 49 0.15 -2.82 -4.59
N TRP A 50 -0.85 -1.94 -4.52
CA TRP A 50 -1.90 -2.02 -3.51
C TRP A 50 -2.84 -3.21 -3.70
N ASP A 51 -3.06 -3.66 -4.93
CA ASP A 51 -3.87 -4.84 -5.22
C ASP A 51 -3.28 -6.11 -4.57
N VAL A 52 -1.94 -6.22 -4.52
CA VAL A 52 -1.26 -7.36 -3.91
C VAL A 52 -0.97 -7.15 -2.43
N PHE A 53 -0.48 -5.96 -2.05
CA PHE A 53 -0.08 -5.68 -0.66
C PHE A 53 -1.22 -5.25 0.24
N GLY A 54 -2.29 -4.67 -0.29
CA GLY A 54 -3.36 -4.07 0.53
C GLY A 54 -4.10 -5.11 1.37
N ASN A 55 -4.23 -6.35 0.88
CA ASN A 55 -4.84 -7.43 1.64
C ASN A 55 -3.93 -7.84 2.81
N GLY A 56 -4.42 -7.69 4.04
CA GLY A 56 -3.72 -8.06 5.28
C GLY A 56 -2.89 -6.94 5.94
N VAL A 57 -2.61 -5.83 5.25
CA VAL A 57 -1.93 -4.67 5.85
C VAL A 57 -2.77 -4.07 6.98
N ASP A 58 -4.09 -4.00 6.80
CA ASP A 58 -4.99 -3.49 7.83
C ASP A 58 -5.18 -4.47 8.99
N GLU A 59 -5.02 -5.77 8.76
CA GLU A 59 -5.20 -6.82 9.77
C GLU A 59 -4.11 -6.78 10.85
N ALA A 60 -2.88 -6.44 10.48
CA ALA A 60 -1.75 -6.33 11.41
C ALA A 60 -1.96 -5.28 12.51
N GLY A 61 -2.83 -4.29 12.27
CA GLY A 61 -3.16 -3.24 13.22
C GLY A 61 -4.35 -3.56 14.13
N ARG A 62 -5.13 -4.61 13.84
CA ARG A 62 -6.45 -4.84 14.44
C ARG A 62 -6.39 -4.98 15.96
N ASP A 63 -5.54 -5.86 16.47
CA ASP A 63 -5.41 -6.09 17.92
C ASP A 63 -4.94 -4.81 18.64
N THR A 64 -4.04 -4.06 18.01
CA THR A 64 -3.54 -2.78 18.55
C THR A 64 -4.66 -1.73 18.57
N LYS A 65 -5.47 -1.65 17.50
CA LYS A 65 -6.63 -0.75 17.42
C LYS A 65 -7.69 -1.10 18.45
N GLN A 66 -7.97 -2.39 18.69
CA GLN A 66 -8.94 -2.81 19.69
C GLN A 66 -8.54 -2.35 21.10
N VAL A 67 -7.26 -2.46 21.45
CA VAL A 67 -6.76 -2.02 22.77
C VAL A 67 -6.76 -0.49 22.88
N LEU A 68 -6.44 0.24 21.81
CA LEU A 68 -6.28 1.70 21.87
C LEU A 68 -7.56 2.49 21.60
N ILE A 69 -8.43 2.00 20.73
CA ILE A 69 -9.60 2.75 20.25
C ILE A 69 -10.85 2.35 21.04
N THR A 70 -11.16 1.05 21.14
CA THR A 70 -12.41 0.56 21.76
C THR A 70 -12.66 1.05 23.19
N PRO A 71 -11.66 1.13 24.09
CA PRO A 71 -11.89 1.63 25.44
C PRO A 71 -11.78 3.15 25.59
N HIS A 72 -11.47 3.91 24.53
CA HIS A 72 -11.16 5.35 24.64
C HIS A 72 -11.93 6.25 23.67
N ALA A 73 -12.54 5.69 22.63
CA ALA A 73 -13.32 6.43 21.65
C ALA A 73 -14.83 6.23 21.91
N TYR A 74 -15.54 7.32 22.21
CA TYR A 74 -16.97 7.30 22.54
C TYR A 74 -17.74 8.34 21.70
N GLY A 75 -19.03 8.10 21.46
CA GLY A 75 -19.87 8.98 20.65
C GLY A 75 -19.68 8.74 19.15
N VAL A 76 -19.58 9.83 18.38
CA VAL A 76 -19.34 9.76 16.93
C VAL A 76 -17.84 9.74 16.66
N VAL A 77 -17.34 8.64 16.11
CA VAL A 77 -15.90 8.40 15.88
C VAL A 77 -15.64 8.25 14.38
N LEU A 78 -14.62 8.97 13.86
CA LEU A 78 -14.12 8.83 12.50
C LEU A 78 -12.83 8.00 12.52
N ASP A 79 -12.89 6.76 12.01
CA ASP A 79 -11.72 5.89 11.82
C ASP A 79 -11.22 6.00 10.37
N LEU A 80 -10.02 6.57 10.19
CA LEU A 80 -9.38 6.71 8.88
C LEU A 80 -8.51 5.49 8.60
N GLY A 81 -8.89 4.72 7.57
CA GLY A 81 -8.23 3.44 7.27
C GLY A 81 -8.65 2.36 8.26
N ALA A 82 -9.94 2.26 8.55
CA ALA A 82 -10.51 1.26 9.47
C ALA A 82 -10.15 -0.17 9.08
N GLY A 83 -9.99 -0.43 7.78
CA GLY A 83 -9.76 -1.77 7.25
C GLY A 83 -10.99 -2.65 7.32
N ARG A 84 -10.79 -3.97 7.30
CA ARG A 84 -11.81 -4.98 7.56
C ARG A 84 -11.58 -5.67 8.90
#